data_AF-A0A1W1VXA9-F1
#
_entry.id   AF-A0A1W1VXA9-F1
#
_cell.length_a   1.000
_cell.length_b   1.000
_cell.length_c   1.000
_cell.angle_alpha   90.00
_cell.angle_beta   90.00
_cell.angle_gamma   90.00
#
_symmetry.space_group_name_H-M   'P 1'
#
loop_
_entity.id
_entity.type
_entity.pdbx_description
1 polymer ?
#
loop_
_entity_poly.entity_id
_entity_poly.type
_entity_poly.pdbx_seq_one_letter_code
_entity_poly.pdbx_strand_id
1 'polypeptide(L)'
;MKMTEKQLMKFFEMLDKEALLLHLQDTREKAKDYYTHLLSQGMSSEAAMLETISMACYQTLKIATFLALAFTSYEAYDPETIGKEIETLLKSLH
;
A
#
# COMPACT_ATOMS: atom_id res chain seq x y z
N MET A 1 -8.31 23.51 -1.97
CA MET A 1 -7.30 24.04 -2.94
C MET A 1 -6.67 22.84 -3.70
N LYS A 2 -6.58 22.83 -5.04
CA LYS A 2 -6.00 21.69 -5.80
C LYS A 2 -4.47 21.67 -5.65
N MET A 3 -3.93 20.53 -5.24
CA MET A 3 -2.50 20.31 -5.04
C MET A 3 -1.77 20.15 -6.39
N THR A 4 -0.55 20.69 -6.48
CA THR A 4 0.31 20.60 -7.67
C THR A 4 1.06 19.27 -7.72
N GLU A 5 1.43 18.80 -8.91
CA GLU A 5 2.24 17.59 -9.12
C GLU A 5 3.53 17.57 -8.27
N LYS A 6 4.17 18.73 -8.11
CA LYS A 6 5.37 18.88 -7.27
C LYS A 6 5.09 18.63 -5.78
N GLN A 7 3.92 19.02 -5.29
CA GLN A 7 3.50 18.73 -3.91
C GLN A 7 3.17 17.24 -3.76
N LEU A 8 2.58 16.61 -4.79
CA LEU A 8 2.32 15.17 -4.80
C LEU A 8 3.60 14.34 -4.76
N MET A 9 4.63 14.72 -5.52
CA MET A 9 5.92 14.03 -5.50
C MET A 9 6.63 14.19 -4.15
N LYS A 10 6.63 15.39 -3.57
CA LYS A 10 7.12 15.61 -2.20
C LYS A 10 6.38 14.79 -1.14
N PHE A 11 5.09 14.53 -1.36
CA PHE A 11 4.31 13.66 -0.49
C PHE A 11 4.78 12.21 -0.56
N PHE A 12 5.05 11.69 -1.75
CA PHE A 12 5.67 10.36 -1.89
C PHE A 12 7.08 10.30 -1.28
N GLU A 13 7.81 11.40 -1.27
CA GLU A 13 9.09 11.53 -0.56
C GLU A 13 8.92 11.63 0.98
N MET A 14 7.79 12.16 1.47
CA MET A 14 7.46 12.32 2.88
C MET A 14 6.79 11.10 3.51
N LEU A 15 6.10 10.27 2.73
CA LEU A 15 5.69 8.94 3.15
C LEU A 15 6.98 8.20 3.48
N ASP A 16 7.24 8.06 4.77
CA ASP A 16 8.51 7.58 5.28
C ASP A 16 8.91 6.33 4.50
N LYS A 17 10.11 6.37 3.94
CA LYS A 17 10.70 5.25 3.21
C LYS A 17 10.58 3.97 4.04
N GLU A 18 10.65 4.09 5.35
CA GLU A 18 10.47 2.99 6.30
C GLU A 18 9.05 2.42 6.31
N ALA A 19 8.01 3.26 6.28
CA ALA A 19 6.61 2.81 6.21
C ALA A 19 6.29 2.12 4.88
N LEU A 20 6.80 2.67 3.77
CA LEU A 20 6.68 2.03 2.45
C LEU A 20 7.46 0.71 2.39
N LEU A 21 8.65 0.64 2.97
CA LEU A 21 9.45 -0.59 3.05
C LEU A 21 8.76 -1.66 3.89
N LEU A 22 8.20 -1.31 5.05
CA LEU A 22 7.43 -2.22 5.90
C LEU A 22 6.22 -2.78 5.14
N HIS A 23 5.47 -1.93 4.44
CA HIS A 23 4.33 -2.37 3.66
C HIS A 23 4.74 -3.27 2.48
N LEU A 24 5.85 -2.96 1.79
CA LEU A 24 6.38 -3.79 0.73
C LEU A 24 6.87 -5.16 1.26
N GLN A 25 7.45 -5.21 2.45
CA GLN A 25 7.86 -6.45 3.11
C GLN A 25 6.65 -7.32 3.47
N ASP A 26 5.63 -6.74 4.11
CA ASP A 26 4.39 -7.45 4.43
C ASP A 26 3.68 -7.98 3.17
N THR A 27 3.60 -7.14 2.12
CA THR A 27 3.02 -7.53 0.83
C THR A 27 3.81 -8.67 0.18
N ARG A 28 5.15 -8.65 0.28
CA ARG A 28 6.01 -9.70 -0.25
C ARG A 28 5.78 -11.04 0.45
N GLU A 29 5.71 -11.07 1.78
CA GLU A 29 5.47 -12.32 2.52
C GLU A 29 4.07 -12.87 2.20
N LYS A 30 3.03 -12.01 2.20
CA LYS A 30 1.67 -12.40 1.78
C LYS A 30 1.61 -12.93 0.35
N ALA A 31 2.35 -12.31 -0.57
CA ALA A 31 2.45 -12.75 -1.96
C ALA A 31 3.11 -14.13 -2.08
N LYS A 32 4.14 -14.40 -1.26
CA LYS A 32 4.80 -15.71 -1.23
C LYS A 32 3.87 -16.80 -0.73
N ASP A 33 3.15 -16.56 0.37
CA ASP A 33 2.19 -17.52 0.93
C ASP A 33 1.04 -17.79 -0.05
N TYR A 34 0.53 -16.73 -0.68
CA TYR A 34 -0.51 -16.84 -1.70
C TYR A 34 -0.04 -17.64 -2.93
N TYR A 35 1.19 -17.41 -3.40
CA TYR A 35 1.79 -18.18 -4.49
C TYR A 35 1.87 -19.67 -4.14
N THR A 36 2.39 -20.01 -2.95
CA THR A 36 2.46 -21.39 -2.47
C THR A 36 1.08 -22.02 -2.36
N HIS A 37 0.08 -21.26 -1.89
CA HIS A 37 -1.31 -21.73 -1.85
C HIS A 37 -1.84 -22.05 -3.25
N LEU A 38 -1.67 -21.17 -4.23
CA LEU A 38 -2.15 -21.40 -5.61
C LEU A 38 -1.51 -22.64 -6.24
N LEU A 39 -0.22 -22.85 -6.03
CA LEU A 39 0.46 -24.09 -6.47
C LEU A 39 -0.15 -25.34 -5.81
N SER A 40 -0.48 -25.27 -4.52
CA SER A 40 -1.11 -26.40 -3.80
C SER A 40 -2.51 -26.73 -4.32
N GLN A 41 -3.20 -25.76 -4.96
CA GLN A 41 -4.49 -25.95 -5.62
C GLN A 41 -4.36 -26.52 -7.05
N GLY A 42 -3.14 -26.83 -7.50
CA GLY A 42 -2.88 -27.38 -8.83
C GLY A 42 -2.83 -26.33 -9.94
N MET A 43 -2.73 -25.04 -9.60
CA MET A 43 -2.51 -23.97 -10.59
C MET A 43 -1.10 -24.09 -11.19
N SER A 44 -0.97 -23.79 -12.49
CA SER A 44 0.35 -23.75 -13.12
C SER A 44 1.21 -22.63 -12.51
N SER A 45 2.52 -22.82 -12.49
CA SER A 45 3.46 -21.84 -11.93
C SER A 45 3.34 -20.46 -12.58
N GLU A 46 3.05 -20.42 -13.87
CA GLU A 46 2.92 -19.19 -14.66
C GLU A 46 1.62 -18.43 -14.32
N ALA A 47 0.49 -19.14 -14.24
CA ALA A 47 -0.78 -18.55 -13.82
C ALA A 47 -0.73 -18.09 -12.35
N ALA A 48 -0.16 -18.90 -11.46
CA ALA A 48 0.01 -18.54 -10.06
C ALA A 48 0.88 -17.29 -9.87
N MET A 49 1.92 -17.13 -10.71
CA MET A 49 2.80 -15.96 -10.66
C MET A 49 2.08 -14.68 -11.12
N LEU A 50 1.35 -14.76 -12.24
CA LEU A 50 0.54 -13.63 -12.72
C LEU A 50 -0.49 -13.18 -11.69
N GLU A 51 -1.19 -14.13 -11.07
CA GLU A 51 -2.22 -13.83 -10.07
C GLU A 51 -1.62 -13.23 -8.79
N THR A 52 -0.46 -13.74 -8.37
CA THR A 52 0.27 -13.21 -7.22
C THR A 52 0.75 -11.77 -7.45
N ILE A 53 1.28 -11.48 -8.64
CA ILE A 53 1.71 -10.12 -9.01
C ILE A 53 0.50 -9.17 -9.04
N SER A 54 -0.60 -9.59 -9.66
CA SER A 54 -1.84 -8.80 -9.72
C SER A 54 -2.35 -8.45 -8.33
N MET A 55 -2.39 -9.42 -7.42
CA MET A 55 -2.78 -9.23 -6.02
C MET A 55 -1.85 -8.24 -5.30
N ALA A 56 -0.54 -8.42 -5.39
CA ALA A 56 0.45 -7.56 -4.74
C ALA A 56 0.38 -6.11 -5.25
N CYS A 57 0.23 -5.93 -6.57
CA CYS A 57 0.04 -4.62 -7.19
C CYS A 57 -1.26 -3.96 -6.74
N TYR A 58 -2.36 -4.71 -6.69
CA TYR A 58 -3.65 -4.21 -6.24
C TYR A 58 -3.59 -3.73 -4.78
N GLN A 59 -3.00 -4.51 -3.87
CA GLN A 59 -2.86 -4.14 -2.47
C GLN A 59 -2.02 -2.87 -2.29
N THR A 60 -0.88 -2.81 -2.98
CA THR A 60 0.01 -1.65 -2.94
C THR A 60 -0.69 -0.39 -3.46
N LEU A 61 -1.36 -0.48 -4.61
CA LEU A 61 -2.08 0.63 -5.22
C LEU A 61 -3.27 1.06 -4.36
N LYS A 62 -3.99 0.12 -3.75
CA LYS A 62 -5.08 0.42 -2.83
C LYS A 62 -4.60 1.27 -1.66
N ILE A 63 -3.51 0.87 -1.01
CA ILE A 63 -2.94 1.63 0.13
C ILE A 63 -2.42 2.99 -0.31
N ALA A 64 -1.67 3.05 -1.42
CA ALA A 64 -1.23 4.33 -1.98
C ALA A 64 -2.40 5.27 -2.30
N THR A 65 -3.51 4.72 -2.80
CA THR A 65 -4.73 5.48 -3.12
C THR A 65 -5.44 5.94 -1.85
N PHE A 66 -5.59 5.09 -0.83
CA PHE A 66 -6.18 5.48 0.45
C PHE A 66 -5.38 6.59 1.12
N LEU A 67 -4.05 6.49 1.12
CA LEU A 67 -3.16 7.54 1.60
C LEU A 67 -3.41 8.83 0.82
N ALA A 68 -3.35 8.80 -0.51
CA ALA A 68 -3.59 9.98 -1.33
C ALA A 68 -5.00 10.60 -1.13
N LEU A 69 -6.04 9.78 -0.92
CA LEU A 69 -7.41 10.24 -0.66
C LEU A 69 -7.58 10.84 0.73
N ALA A 70 -7.02 10.22 1.77
CA ALA A 70 -7.00 10.79 3.11
C ALA A 70 -6.34 12.18 3.13
N PHE A 71 -5.35 12.43 2.27
CA PHE A 71 -4.75 13.77 2.17
C PHE A 71 -5.53 14.76 1.31
N THR A 72 -6.19 14.30 0.25
CA THR A 72 -6.90 15.19 -0.70
C THR A 72 -8.33 15.53 -0.24
N SER A 73 -8.91 14.74 0.65
CA SER A 73 -10.25 14.95 1.21
C SER A 73 -10.28 15.75 2.51
N TYR A 74 -9.14 15.84 3.21
CA TYR A 74 -9.05 16.60 4.47
C TYR A 74 -8.48 17.99 4.20
N GLU A 75 -9.36 18.94 3.88
CA GLU A 75 -9.05 20.35 4.15
C GLU A 75 -8.93 20.50 5.68
N ALA A 76 -7.71 20.82 6.16
CA ALA A 76 -7.39 21.30 7.51
C ALA A 76 -7.15 20.28 8.66
N TYR A 77 -6.24 19.32 8.49
CA TYR A 77 -5.54 18.73 9.65
C TYR A 77 -4.03 18.92 9.56
N ASP A 78 -3.40 19.13 10.71
CA ASP A 78 -1.95 19.21 10.83
C ASP A 78 -1.33 17.81 10.53
N PRO A 79 -0.10 17.75 10.00
CA PRO A 79 0.57 16.50 9.61
C PRO A 79 0.62 15.42 10.71
N GLU A 80 0.67 15.81 11.99
CA GLU A 80 0.76 14.91 13.13
C GLU A 80 -0.53 14.11 13.34
N THR A 81 -1.68 14.71 13.06
CA THR A 81 -2.97 14.02 13.12
C THR A 81 -3.12 13.00 11.99
N ILE A 82 -2.67 13.36 10.78
CA ILE A 82 -2.71 12.44 9.63
C ILE A 82 -1.77 11.24 9.85
N GLY A 83 -0.59 11.47 10.43
CA GLY A 83 0.33 10.39 10.83
C GLY A 83 -0.31 9.37 11.78
N LYS A 84 -1.08 9.83 12.78
CA LYS A 84 -1.78 8.95 13.74
C LYS A 84 -2.91 8.14 13.09
N GLU A 85 -3.65 8.73 12.15
CA GLU A 85 -4.71 8.01 11.43
C GLU A 85 -4.13 6.94 10.50
N ILE A 86 -3.04 7.24 9.80
CA ILE A 86 -2.32 6.26 8.98
C ILE A 86 -1.81 5.11 9.85
N GLU A 87 -1.18 5.39 10.98
CA GLU A 87 -0.75 4.36 11.93
C GLU A 87 -1.92 3.47 12.40
N THR A 88 -3.06 4.08 12.70
CA THR A 88 -4.26 3.35 13.14
C THR A 88 -4.79 2.44 12.04
N LEU A 89 -4.79 2.93 10.80
CA LEU A 89 -5.24 2.18 9.63
C LEU A 89 -4.29 1.01 9.33
N LEU A 90 -2.98 1.23 9.41
CA LEU A 90 -1.97 0.18 9.27
C LEU A 90 -2.09 -0.89 10.38
N LYS A 91 -2.34 -0.49 11.63
CA LYS A 91 -2.58 -1.42 12.74
C LYS A 91 -3.86 -2.24 12.57
N SER A 92 -4.89 -1.72 11.91
CA SER A 92 -6.14 -2.43 11.63
C SER A 92 -6.05 -3.47 10.50
N LEU A 93 -4.92 -3.50 9.77
CA LEU A 93 -4.65 -4.47 8.70
C LEU A 93 -3.90 -5.73 9.21
N HIS A 94 -3.64 -5.80 10.52
CA HIS A 94 -3.10 -6.95 11.26
C HIS A 94 -4.14 -7.50 12.24
#